data_AF-A0A9D2E0R9-F1
#
_entry.id   AF-A0A9D2E0R9-F1
#
_cell.length_a   1.000
_cell.length_b   1.000
_cell.length_c   1.000
_cell.angle_alpha   90.00
_cell.angle_beta   90.00
_cell.angle_gamma   90.00
#
_symmetry.space_group_name_H-M   'P 1'
#
loop_
_entity.id
_entity.type
_entity.pdbx_description
1 polymer ?
#
loop_
_entity_poly.entity_id
_entity_poly.type
_entity_poly.pdbx_seq_one_letter_code
_entity_poly.pdbx_strand_id
1 'polypeptide(L)'
;MIDNQRHSGVFIPAKFANFYRQQTAEIVRKLEIQRIMSIVFAVLMYIIFLPLVVCAFLMSFKIIKISSEIVINPEVFGVIGIVLLMFVTAVAPLKMSGYEFNAESLMFNKILSFLGSFEYSSCVFDFSRIPAEYLKSLCLFDNFDDYKVKSIIEGKSNGIDVKIEDIILKDKVEYKPYYLIKSKQLTIELMNIPNALCGLVKTIKANIHAAKGLFMMFSLQKEINGKILIMPNGKIFNKDRTKNLHKVQIGTPEFNKLFRVYSDNQEAIKDLLTPDFMQHLVYIAKKYSGLKISCSFEGKYLNVFIQGKLLKNWCKVSVWQSIDRLKEYQKQIGLTASFLSLADAAKFPDEAAG
;
A
#
# COMPACT_ATOMS: atom_id res chain seq x y z
N MET A 1 -0.72 -16.55 -30.97
CA MET A 1 -0.57 -15.23 -31.61
C MET A 1 -0.63 -14.12 -30.56
N ILE A 2 0.38 -14.04 -29.68
CA ILE A 2 0.58 -12.89 -28.78
C ILE A 2 2.00 -12.45 -29.03
N ASP A 3 2.20 -11.73 -30.11
CA ASP A 3 3.49 -11.11 -30.42
C ASP A 3 3.24 -9.75 -31.11
N ASN A 4 4.12 -8.79 -30.84
CA ASN A 4 4.15 -7.41 -31.38
C ASN A 4 3.13 -6.37 -30.91
N GLN A 5 3.23 -5.91 -29.65
CA GLN A 5 2.62 -4.63 -29.22
C GLN A 5 3.49 -3.78 -28.27
N ARG A 6 4.77 -4.12 -28.04
CA ARG A 6 5.62 -3.48 -26.99
C ARG A 6 6.43 -2.26 -27.44
N HIS A 7 6.39 -1.86 -28.71
CA HIS A 7 7.27 -0.81 -29.23
C HIS A 7 6.92 0.64 -28.87
N SER A 8 6.00 0.91 -27.94
CA SER A 8 5.76 2.29 -27.50
C SER A 8 5.63 2.54 -26.01
N GLY A 9 5.67 1.53 -25.12
CA GLY A 9 5.56 1.77 -23.66
C GLY A 9 4.26 2.47 -23.19
N VAL A 10 3.34 2.80 -24.10
CA VAL A 10 2.11 3.52 -23.80
C VAL A 10 1.01 2.52 -23.46
N PHE A 11 0.56 2.54 -22.21
CA PHE A 11 -0.65 1.85 -21.79
C PHE A 11 -1.87 2.31 -22.61
N ILE A 12 -2.56 1.37 -23.24
CA ILE A 12 -3.76 1.64 -24.04
C ILE A 12 -5.00 1.14 -23.27
N PRO A 13 -5.83 2.05 -22.72
CA PRO A 13 -6.98 1.68 -21.89
C PRO A 13 -7.97 0.73 -22.59
N ALA A 14 -8.19 0.92 -23.89
CA ALA A 14 -9.11 0.09 -24.68
C ALA A 14 -8.65 -1.37 -24.80
N LYS A 15 -7.34 -1.62 -24.99
CA LYS A 15 -6.78 -2.97 -25.05
C LYS A 15 -6.91 -3.67 -23.72
N PHE A 16 -6.60 -2.96 -22.64
CA PHE A 16 -6.79 -3.48 -21.29
C PHE A 16 -8.27 -3.78 -21.00
N ALA A 17 -9.20 -2.93 -21.42
CA ALA A 17 -10.63 -3.18 -21.25
C ALA A 17 -11.10 -4.46 -21.96
N ASN A 18 -10.60 -4.71 -23.17
CA ASN A 18 -10.89 -5.95 -23.90
C ASN A 18 -10.29 -7.17 -23.19
N PHE A 19 -9.02 -7.10 -22.79
CA PHE A 19 -8.37 -8.14 -21.99
C PHE A 19 -9.15 -8.44 -20.71
N TYR A 20 -9.53 -7.39 -19.96
CA TYR A 20 -10.28 -7.52 -18.72
C TYR A 20 -11.60 -8.22 -18.96
N ARG A 21 -12.43 -7.75 -19.91
CA ARG A 21 -13.72 -8.38 -20.21
C ARG A 21 -13.59 -9.85 -20.64
N GLN A 22 -12.56 -10.20 -21.39
CA GLN A 22 -12.38 -11.57 -21.88
C GLN A 22 -11.79 -12.51 -20.82
N GLN A 23 -10.81 -12.02 -20.04
CA GLN A 23 -10.00 -12.88 -19.19
C GLN A 23 -10.35 -12.82 -17.71
N THR A 24 -11.05 -11.78 -17.24
CA THR A 24 -11.42 -11.64 -15.83
C THR A 24 -12.90 -11.88 -15.58
N ALA A 25 -13.77 -11.92 -16.60
CA ALA A 25 -15.22 -12.04 -16.40
C ALA A 25 -15.64 -13.22 -15.53
N GLU A 26 -15.05 -14.40 -15.74
CA GLU A 26 -15.36 -15.58 -14.91
C GLU A 26 -14.92 -15.41 -13.46
N ILE A 27 -13.71 -14.86 -13.26
CA ILE A 27 -13.13 -14.61 -11.93
C ILE A 27 -13.96 -13.55 -11.20
N VAL A 28 -14.30 -12.45 -11.87
CA VAL A 28 -15.17 -11.38 -11.36
C VAL A 28 -16.52 -11.96 -10.94
N ARG A 29 -17.15 -12.80 -11.77
CA ARG A 29 -18.42 -13.44 -11.41
C ARG A 29 -18.30 -14.32 -10.17
N LYS A 30 -17.27 -15.17 -10.11
CA LYS A 30 -17.01 -16.04 -8.95
C LYS A 30 -16.78 -15.23 -7.68
N LEU A 31 -15.99 -14.17 -7.75
CA LEU A 31 -15.68 -13.31 -6.62
C LEU A 31 -16.90 -12.47 -6.19
N GLU A 32 -17.73 -11.99 -7.10
CA GLU A 32 -18.99 -11.31 -6.73
C GLU A 32 -19.93 -12.22 -5.96
N ILE A 33 -20.07 -13.48 -6.36
CA ILE A 33 -20.86 -14.46 -5.61
C ILE A 33 -20.27 -14.65 -4.22
N GLN A 34 -18.94 -14.83 -4.11
CA GLN A 34 -18.28 -14.97 -2.81
C GLN A 34 -18.45 -13.72 -1.93
N ARG A 35 -18.42 -12.52 -2.52
CA ARG A 35 -18.63 -11.24 -1.84
C ARG A 35 -20.02 -11.19 -1.21
N ILE A 36 -21.05 -11.46 -2.02
CA ILE A 36 -22.45 -11.45 -1.58
C ILE A 36 -22.65 -12.49 -0.48
N MET A 37 -22.14 -13.71 -0.65
CA MET A 37 -22.24 -14.76 0.38
C MET A 37 -21.56 -14.35 1.70
N SER A 38 -20.44 -13.63 1.64
CA SER A 38 -19.73 -13.14 2.82
C SER A 38 -20.52 -12.05 3.55
N ILE A 39 -21.18 -11.15 2.83
CA ILE A 39 -22.08 -10.14 3.41
C ILE A 39 -23.32 -10.79 4.01
N VAL A 40 -24.00 -11.66 3.25
CA VAL A 40 -25.21 -12.35 3.71
C VAL A 40 -24.91 -13.15 4.97
N PHE A 41 -23.79 -13.87 5.01
CA PHE A 41 -23.34 -14.59 6.20
C PHE A 41 -23.18 -13.64 7.40
N ALA A 42 -22.46 -12.52 7.24
CA ALA A 42 -22.28 -11.56 8.31
C ALA A 42 -23.63 -10.98 8.80
N VAL A 43 -24.51 -10.59 7.88
CA VAL A 43 -25.84 -10.06 8.21
C VAL A 43 -26.68 -11.10 8.95
N LEU A 44 -26.70 -12.36 8.50
CA LEU A 44 -27.40 -13.45 9.17
C LEU A 44 -26.86 -13.68 10.59
N MET A 45 -25.54 -13.63 10.77
CA MET A 45 -24.94 -13.72 12.11
C MET A 45 -25.45 -12.59 13.02
N TYR A 46 -25.48 -11.34 12.55
CA TYR A 46 -26.04 -10.25 13.36
C TYR A 46 -27.55 -10.41 13.61
N ILE A 47 -28.34 -10.81 12.62
CA ILE A 47 -29.80 -11.00 12.78
C ILE A 47 -30.13 -12.11 13.77
N ILE A 48 -29.38 -13.22 13.78
CA ILE A 48 -29.65 -14.36 14.66
C ILE A 48 -29.16 -14.09 16.08
N PHE A 49 -27.95 -13.56 16.23
CA PHE A 49 -27.31 -13.47 17.54
C PHE A 49 -27.58 -12.16 18.28
N LEU A 50 -27.87 -11.05 17.59
CA LEU A 50 -28.18 -9.79 18.27
C LEU A 50 -29.44 -9.90 19.16
N PRO A 51 -30.57 -10.52 18.72
CA PRO A 51 -31.70 -10.78 19.59
C PRO A 51 -31.35 -11.64 20.79
N LEU A 52 -30.50 -12.67 20.62
CA LEU A 52 -30.05 -13.53 21.73
C LEU A 52 -29.23 -12.73 22.76
N VAL A 53 -28.36 -11.83 22.31
CA VAL A 53 -27.61 -10.91 23.18
C VAL A 53 -28.56 -10.00 23.95
N VAL A 54 -29.58 -9.43 23.28
CA VAL A 54 -30.59 -8.58 23.93
C VAL A 54 -31.40 -9.39 24.95
N CYS A 55 -31.85 -10.60 24.60
CA CYS A 55 -32.55 -11.49 25.52
C CYS A 55 -31.69 -11.83 26.74
N ALA A 56 -30.43 -12.21 26.55
CA ALA A 56 -29.50 -12.51 27.63
C ALA A 56 -29.29 -11.30 28.55
N PHE A 57 -29.17 -10.10 27.97
CA PHE A 57 -29.07 -8.86 28.74
C PHE A 57 -30.35 -8.58 29.54
N LEU A 58 -31.54 -8.71 28.96
CA LEU A 58 -32.80 -8.53 29.69
C LEU A 58 -32.98 -9.54 30.83
N MET A 59 -32.50 -10.77 30.66
CA MET A 59 -32.54 -11.81 31.68
C MET A 59 -31.55 -11.57 32.82
N SER A 60 -30.46 -10.83 32.59
CA SER A 60 -29.48 -10.50 33.63
C SER A 60 -30.00 -9.57 34.74
N PHE A 61 -31.20 -9.01 34.60
CA PHE A 61 -31.85 -8.20 35.64
C PHE A 61 -32.93 -8.96 36.42
N LYS A 62 -33.20 -10.23 36.09
CA LYS A 62 -34.27 -11.02 36.71
C LYS A 62 -33.69 -12.25 37.40
N ILE A 63 -34.06 -12.44 38.67
CA ILE A 63 -33.81 -13.71 39.36
C ILE A 63 -34.82 -14.74 38.82
N ILE A 64 -34.32 -15.84 38.29
CA ILE A 64 -35.14 -16.93 37.75
C ILE A 64 -35.06 -18.11 38.72
N LYS A 65 -36.19 -18.43 39.35
CA LYS A 65 -36.36 -19.66 40.13
C LYS A 65 -37.02 -20.71 39.23
N ILE A 66 -36.30 -21.79 38.94
CA ILE A 66 -36.78 -22.88 38.06
C ILE A 66 -37.44 -23.98 38.89
N SER A 67 -36.94 -24.24 40.09
CA SER A 67 -37.50 -25.14 41.09
C SER A 67 -37.21 -24.61 42.50
N SER A 68 -37.69 -25.29 43.55
CA SER A 68 -37.37 -24.93 44.94
C SER A 68 -35.87 -25.00 45.27
N GLU A 69 -35.08 -25.71 44.46
CA GLU A 69 -33.65 -25.96 44.72
C GLU A 69 -32.72 -25.23 43.74
N ILE A 70 -33.21 -24.81 42.56
CA ILE A 70 -32.35 -24.22 41.51
C ILE A 70 -32.69 -22.74 41.33
N VAL A 71 -31.78 -21.89 41.81
CA VAL A 71 -31.75 -20.45 41.58
C VAL A 71 -30.62 -20.14 40.60
N ILE A 72 -30.93 -19.60 39.43
CA ILE A 72 -29.89 -19.14 38.49
C ILE A 72 -29.56 -17.69 38.82
N ASN A 73 -28.27 -17.44 39.08
CA ASN A 73 -27.77 -16.08 39.29
C ASN A 73 -27.91 -15.27 37.98
N PRO A 74 -28.49 -14.06 38.02
CA PRO A 74 -28.69 -13.24 36.83
C PRO A 74 -27.39 -12.93 36.07
N GLU A 75 -26.25 -12.90 36.77
CA GLU A 75 -24.92 -12.67 36.20
C GLU A 75 -24.54 -13.67 35.10
N VAL A 76 -25.03 -14.91 35.18
CA VAL A 76 -24.75 -15.96 34.19
C VAL A 76 -25.26 -15.55 32.80
N PHE A 77 -26.44 -14.93 32.72
CA PHE A 77 -26.99 -14.44 31.45
C PHE A 77 -26.19 -13.27 30.89
N GLY A 78 -25.64 -12.41 31.76
CA GLY A 78 -24.73 -11.34 31.33
C GLY A 78 -23.48 -11.89 30.66
N VAL A 79 -22.84 -12.91 31.25
CA VAL A 79 -21.66 -13.59 30.67
C VAL A 79 -22.00 -14.22 29.32
N ILE A 80 -23.13 -14.92 29.21
CA ILE A 80 -23.60 -15.52 27.94
C ILE A 80 -23.76 -14.45 26.86
N GLY A 81 -24.41 -13.32 27.19
CA GLY A 81 -24.58 -12.21 26.25
C GLY A 81 -23.25 -11.66 25.73
N ILE A 82 -22.26 -11.49 26.61
CA ILE A 82 -20.91 -11.03 26.24
C ILE A 82 -20.22 -12.04 25.31
N VAL A 83 -20.28 -13.34 25.63
CA VAL A 83 -19.67 -14.39 24.81
C VAL A 83 -20.29 -14.44 23.40
N LEU A 84 -21.62 -14.35 23.30
CA LEU A 84 -22.31 -14.31 22.01
C LEU A 84 -21.93 -13.06 21.21
N LEU A 85 -21.83 -11.90 21.86
CA LEU A 85 -21.39 -10.67 21.20
C LEU A 85 -19.94 -10.77 20.71
N MET A 86 -19.03 -11.32 21.52
CA MET A 86 -17.64 -11.59 21.12
C MET A 86 -17.57 -12.54 19.94
N PHE A 87 -18.37 -13.61 19.95
CA PHE A 87 -18.43 -14.57 18.85
C PHE A 87 -18.85 -13.91 17.53
N VAL A 88 -19.92 -13.13 17.52
CA VAL A 88 -20.40 -12.44 16.31
C VAL A 88 -19.39 -11.43 15.80
N THR A 89 -18.85 -10.60 16.71
CA THR A 89 -17.89 -9.56 16.37
C THR A 89 -16.53 -10.11 15.94
N ALA A 90 -16.19 -11.35 16.30
CA ALA A 90 -15.00 -12.02 15.80
C ALA A 90 -15.25 -12.74 14.45
N VAL A 91 -16.31 -13.55 14.35
CA VAL A 91 -16.52 -14.46 13.22
C VAL A 91 -16.95 -13.74 11.94
N ALA A 92 -17.85 -12.75 12.02
CA ALA A 92 -18.32 -12.05 10.83
C ALA A 92 -17.19 -11.27 10.10
N PRO A 93 -16.33 -10.50 10.79
CA PRO A 93 -15.20 -9.82 10.15
C PRO A 93 -14.16 -10.79 9.58
N LEU A 94 -13.92 -11.95 10.21
CA LEU A 94 -12.98 -12.96 9.71
C LEU A 94 -13.40 -13.51 8.35
N LYS A 95 -14.71 -13.73 8.13
CA LYS A 95 -15.21 -14.20 6.83
C LYS A 95 -15.05 -13.12 5.76
N MET A 96 -15.35 -11.87 6.11
CA MET A 96 -15.21 -10.72 5.23
C MET A 96 -13.75 -10.46 4.83
N SER A 97 -12.82 -10.47 5.80
CA SER A 97 -11.40 -10.28 5.53
C SER A 97 -10.80 -11.42 4.71
N GLY A 98 -11.25 -12.66 4.96
CA GLY A 98 -10.88 -13.82 4.15
C GLY A 98 -11.29 -13.67 2.68
N TYR A 99 -12.47 -13.10 2.41
CA TYR A 99 -12.87 -12.74 1.06
C TYR A 99 -11.97 -11.66 0.47
N GLU A 100 -11.71 -10.54 1.18
CA GLU A 100 -10.89 -9.44 0.67
C GLU A 100 -9.50 -9.92 0.27
N PHE A 101 -8.86 -10.73 1.12
CA PHE A 101 -7.53 -11.29 0.86
C PHE A 101 -7.51 -12.19 -0.38
N ASN A 102 -8.47 -13.11 -0.51
CA ASN A 102 -8.55 -14.01 -1.66
C ASN A 102 -8.85 -13.24 -2.96
N ALA A 103 -9.76 -12.27 -2.88
CA ALA A 103 -10.16 -11.45 -4.01
C ALA A 103 -9.00 -10.56 -4.50
N GLU A 104 -8.22 -9.97 -3.59
CA GLU A 104 -7.00 -9.23 -3.92
C GLU A 104 -6.02 -10.13 -4.66
N SER A 105 -5.68 -11.29 -4.08
CA SER A 105 -4.70 -12.20 -4.68
C SER A 105 -5.12 -12.64 -6.09
N LEU A 106 -6.33 -13.14 -6.26
CA LEU A 106 -6.80 -13.65 -7.55
C LEU A 106 -6.95 -12.55 -8.61
N MET A 107 -7.54 -11.40 -8.24
CA MET A 107 -7.73 -10.32 -9.19
C MET A 107 -6.40 -9.71 -9.61
N PHE A 108 -5.55 -9.31 -8.67
CA PHE A 108 -4.32 -8.60 -9.04
C PHE A 108 -3.35 -9.50 -9.81
N ASN A 109 -3.23 -10.79 -9.47
CA ASN A 109 -2.48 -11.74 -10.30
C ASN A 109 -2.99 -11.78 -11.74
N LYS A 110 -4.32 -11.87 -11.92
CA LYS A 110 -4.89 -11.94 -13.27
C LYS A 110 -4.77 -10.63 -14.05
N ILE A 111 -4.94 -9.50 -13.38
CA ILE A 111 -4.89 -8.20 -14.05
C ILE A 111 -3.44 -7.84 -14.40
N LEU A 112 -2.49 -8.11 -13.50
CA LEU A 112 -1.06 -7.85 -13.71
C LEU A 112 -0.46 -8.74 -14.80
N SER A 113 -1.06 -9.91 -15.07
CA SER A 113 -0.67 -10.75 -16.20
C SER A 113 -0.82 -10.05 -17.56
N PHE A 114 -1.55 -8.94 -17.63
CA PHE A 114 -1.59 -8.07 -18.81
C PHE A 114 -0.25 -7.38 -19.08
N LEU A 115 0.52 -7.05 -18.03
CA LEU A 115 1.81 -6.36 -18.13
C LEU A 115 2.98 -7.31 -18.35
N GLY A 116 2.84 -8.58 -17.95
CA GLY A 116 3.89 -9.60 -18.09
C GLY A 116 3.80 -10.66 -17.00
N SER A 117 4.91 -11.34 -16.74
CA SER A 117 5.05 -12.29 -15.65
C SER A 117 5.23 -11.53 -14.33
N PHE A 118 4.10 -11.16 -13.73
CA PHE A 118 4.04 -10.51 -12.42
C PHE A 118 3.17 -11.34 -11.48
N GLU A 119 3.62 -11.43 -10.23
CA GLU A 119 2.93 -12.09 -9.14
C GLU A 119 2.62 -11.07 -8.05
N TYR A 120 1.40 -11.14 -7.54
CA TYR A 120 0.91 -10.34 -6.44
C TYR A 120 0.77 -11.19 -5.19
N SER A 121 1.28 -10.66 -4.08
CA SER A 121 1.17 -11.23 -2.74
C SER A 121 0.65 -10.17 -1.76
N SER A 122 -0.48 -10.47 -1.11
CA SER A 122 -0.98 -9.66 0.00
C SER A 122 -0.21 -10.04 1.28
N CYS A 123 0.33 -9.05 1.98
CA CYS A 123 1.18 -9.28 3.15
C CYS A 123 0.33 -9.16 4.42
N VAL A 124 -0.03 -10.33 4.97
CA VAL A 124 -0.74 -10.41 6.27
C VAL A 124 0.25 -10.22 7.42
N PHE A 125 1.50 -10.65 7.23
CA PHE A 125 2.58 -10.57 8.21
C PHE A 125 3.72 -9.70 7.69
N ASP A 126 4.30 -8.86 8.56
CA ASP A 126 5.44 -7.97 8.27
C ASP A 126 6.73 -8.81 8.10
N PHE A 127 6.82 -9.54 6.99
CA PHE A 127 8.11 -10.06 6.51
C PHE A 127 8.71 -9.00 5.61
N SER A 128 9.37 -7.99 6.20
CA SER A 128 10.15 -7.04 5.43
C SER A 128 11.25 -7.78 4.68
N ARG A 129 11.11 -7.88 3.35
CA ARG A 129 12.16 -8.42 2.49
C ARG A 129 13.28 -7.40 2.24
N ILE A 130 13.06 -6.13 2.57
CA ILE A 130 14.02 -5.03 2.42
C ILE A 130 14.43 -4.56 3.81
N PRO A 131 15.73 -4.46 4.14
CA PRO A 131 16.15 -3.92 5.42
C PRO A 131 15.72 -2.45 5.57
N ALA A 132 15.27 -2.05 6.76
CA ALA A 132 14.88 -0.66 7.03
C ALA A 132 16.08 0.29 6.85
N GLU A 133 17.29 -0.18 7.12
CA GLU A 133 18.55 0.52 6.91
C GLU A 133 18.77 0.87 5.43
N TYR A 134 18.42 -0.05 4.52
CA TYR A 134 18.49 0.20 3.08
C TYR A 134 17.49 1.28 2.68
N LEU A 135 16.23 1.20 3.13
CA LEU A 135 15.26 2.26 2.83
C LEU A 135 15.70 3.64 3.35
N LYS A 136 16.36 3.69 4.51
CA LYS A 136 16.95 4.92 5.07
C LYS A 136 18.12 5.42 4.23
N SER A 137 18.97 4.53 3.69
CA SER A 137 20.11 4.93 2.85
C SER A 137 19.66 5.59 1.55
N LEU A 138 18.51 5.23 0.99
CA LEU A 138 18.03 5.75 -0.29
C LEU A 138 17.75 7.26 -0.30
N CYS A 139 17.63 7.90 0.87
CA CYS A 139 17.27 9.32 1.02
C CYS A 139 15.94 9.72 0.35
N LEU A 140 15.06 8.75 0.07
CA LEU A 140 13.75 8.96 -0.57
C LEU A 140 12.66 9.44 0.40
N PHE A 141 12.85 9.19 1.70
CA PHE A 141 11.82 9.30 2.72
C PHE A 141 12.18 10.28 3.81
N ASP A 142 11.18 10.65 4.60
CA ASP A 142 11.43 11.26 5.89
C ASP A 142 12.11 10.28 6.87
N ASN A 143 12.70 10.77 7.97
CA ASN A 143 13.27 9.88 8.96
C ASN A 143 12.09 9.09 9.54
N PHE A 144 12.23 7.78 9.59
CA PHE A 144 11.21 6.89 10.14
C PHE A 144 11.86 5.86 11.06
N ASP A 145 11.10 5.38 12.03
CA ASP A 145 11.58 4.38 12.98
C ASP A 145 11.31 2.98 12.51
N ASP A 146 10.17 2.77 11.85
CA ASP A 146 9.69 1.47 11.40
C ASP A 146 8.85 1.61 10.14
N TYR A 147 8.57 0.50 9.45
CA TYR A 147 7.66 0.49 8.32
C TYR A 147 6.88 -0.82 8.19
N LYS A 148 5.72 -0.75 7.54
CA LYS A 148 4.84 -1.89 7.27
C LYS A 148 4.61 -2.05 5.77
N VAL A 149 4.65 -3.29 5.30
CA VAL A 149 4.33 -3.65 3.90
C VAL A 149 2.91 -4.20 3.85
N LYS A 150 2.07 -3.65 2.96
CA LYS A 150 0.69 -4.12 2.77
C LYS A 150 0.56 -5.15 1.67
N SER A 151 1.25 -4.92 0.55
CA SER A 151 1.22 -5.80 -0.60
C SER A 151 2.50 -5.69 -1.39
N ILE A 152 2.87 -6.78 -2.04
CA ILE A 152 4.07 -6.92 -2.86
C ILE A 152 3.64 -7.37 -4.25
N ILE A 153 4.21 -6.75 -5.27
CA ILE A 153 4.20 -7.24 -6.65
C ILE A 153 5.64 -7.49 -7.05
N GLU A 154 5.93 -8.70 -7.52
CA GLU A 154 7.25 -9.09 -8.03
C GLU A 154 7.11 -9.63 -9.44
N GLY A 155 8.11 -9.41 -10.27
CA GLY A 155 8.09 -9.92 -11.63
C GLY A 155 9.26 -9.45 -12.46
N LYS A 156 9.21 -9.77 -13.75
CA LYS A 156 10.21 -9.36 -14.74
C LYS A 156 9.56 -8.57 -15.85
N SER A 157 10.18 -7.46 -16.22
CA SER A 157 9.81 -6.65 -17.39
C SER A 157 11.03 -6.40 -18.26
N ASN A 158 11.02 -6.89 -19.49
CA ASN A 158 12.13 -6.72 -20.45
C ASN A 158 13.52 -7.04 -19.87
N GLY A 159 13.62 -8.14 -19.10
CA GLY A 159 14.85 -8.59 -18.44
C GLY A 159 15.19 -7.89 -17.13
N ILE A 160 14.44 -6.87 -16.72
CA ILE A 160 14.60 -6.16 -15.44
C ILE A 160 13.74 -6.85 -14.37
N ASP A 161 14.35 -7.21 -13.25
CA ASP A 161 13.63 -7.59 -12.04
C ASP A 161 12.95 -6.36 -11.45
N VAL A 162 11.65 -6.49 -11.22
CA VAL A 162 10.80 -5.42 -10.69
C VAL A 162 10.15 -5.89 -9.41
N LYS A 163 10.23 -5.03 -8.39
CA LYS A 163 9.55 -5.22 -7.13
C LYS A 163 8.79 -3.95 -6.75
N ILE A 164 7.52 -4.07 -6.40
CA ILE A 164 6.65 -2.96 -6.01
C ILE A 164 6.01 -3.29 -4.66
N GLU A 165 6.16 -2.42 -3.68
CA GLU A 165 5.63 -2.58 -2.32
C GLU A 165 4.70 -1.40 -1.97
N ASP A 166 3.47 -1.66 -1.51
CA ASP A 166 2.65 -0.63 -0.83
C ASP A 166 3.11 -0.50 0.61
N ILE A 167 3.87 0.55 0.91
CA ILE A 167 4.53 0.75 2.20
C ILE A 167 3.88 1.85 3.03
N ILE A 168 3.91 1.66 4.35
CA ILE A 168 3.54 2.66 5.36
C ILE A 168 4.73 2.84 6.29
N LEU A 169 5.34 4.02 6.24
CA LEU A 169 6.39 4.43 7.17
C LEU A 169 5.76 4.92 8.49
N LYS A 170 6.39 4.58 9.60
CA LYS A 170 5.94 4.87 10.95
C LYS A 170 7.02 5.60 11.75
N ASP A 171 6.62 6.65 12.44
CA ASP A 171 7.42 7.30 13.47
C ASP A 171 6.95 6.83 14.85
N LYS A 172 7.90 6.44 15.69
CA LYS A 172 7.67 6.17 17.11
C LYS A 172 7.70 7.50 17.84
N VAL A 173 6.53 7.97 18.22
CA VAL A 173 6.41 9.18 19.02
C VAL A 173 6.09 8.81 20.46
N GLU A 174 6.88 9.35 21.38
CA GLU A 174 6.65 9.26 22.82
C GLU A 174 5.75 10.41 23.27
N TYR A 175 4.57 10.07 23.77
CA TYR A 175 3.61 11.04 24.30
C TYR A 175 3.47 10.92 25.81
N LYS A 176 3.30 12.08 26.47
CA LYS A 176 2.70 12.13 27.81
C LYS A 176 1.17 12.09 27.66
N PRO A 177 0.44 11.26 28.44
CA PRO A 177 -0.99 10.97 28.21
C PRO A 177 -1.89 12.22 28.12
N TYR A 178 -1.54 13.29 28.84
CA TYR A 178 -2.33 14.52 28.93
C TYR A 178 -2.55 15.24 27.58
N TYR A 179 -1.68 15.04 26.58
CA TYR A 179 -1.75 15.76 25.30
C TYR A 179 -2.67 15.09 24.26
N LEU A 180 -3.09 13.84 24.48
CA LEU A 180 -3.88 13.06 23.51
C LEU A 180 -5.32 13.58 23.35
N ILE A 181 -5.88 14.23 24.38
CA ILE A 181 -7.28 14.69 24.41
C ILE A 181 -7.55 15.84 23.42
N LYS A 182 -6.51 16.52 22.90
CA LYS A 182 -6.65 17.72 22.06
C LYS A 182 -6.42 17.55 20.55
N SER A 183 -5.90 16.43 20.06
CA SER A 183 -5.51 16.32 18.63
C SER A 183 -6.50 15.49 17.80
N LYS A 184 -7.16 16.14 16.83
CA LYS A 184 -8.17 15.57 15.91
C LYS A 184 -7.64 14.56 14.87
N GLN A 185 -6.35 14.26 14.84
CA GLN A 185 -5.69 13.54 13.74
C GLN A 185 -5.26 12.11 14.06
N LEU A 186 -5.47 11.64 15.28
CA LEU A 186 -4.97 10.33 15.68
C LEU A 186 -6.04 9.24 15.47
N THR A 187 -5.87 8.46 14.41
CA THR A 187 -6.40 7.10 14.35
C THR A 187 -5.47 6.21 15.19
N ILE A 188 -5.46 6.38 16.51
CA ILE A 188 -4.85 5.34 17.35
C ILE A 188 -5.91 4.26 17.56
N GLU A 189 -5.52 3.02 17.33
CA GLU A 189 -6.15 1.84 17.92
C GLU A 189 -5.98 1.85 19.46
N LEU A 190 -6.39 2.93 20.13
CA LEU A 190 -6.59 2.99 21.58
C LEU A 190 -8.08 2.80 21.83
N MET A 191 -8.59 1.62 21.48
CA MET A 191 -9.82 1.15 22.12
C MET A 191 -9.47 0.71 23.53
N ASN A 192 -10.07 1.39 24.52
CA ASN A 192 -10.28 0.94 25.90
C ASN A 192 -9.12 1.06 26.92
N ILE A 193 -8.54 2.24 27.13
CA ILE A 193 -7.91 2.55 28.43
C ILE A 193 -8.87 3.40 29.25
N PRO A 194 -9.45 2.89 30.36
CA PRO A 194 -10.30 3.66 31.25
C PRO A 194 -9.56 4.88 31.82
N ASN A 195 -10.25 6.02 31.97
CA ASN A 195 -9.68 7.29 32.49
C ASN A 195 -8.93 7.13 33.83
N ALA A 196 -9.30 6.14 34.65
CA ALA A 196 -8.63 5.83 35.91
C ALA A 196 -7.17 5.34 35.76
N LEU A 197 -6.81 4.76 34.61
CA LEU A 197 -5.46 4.26 34.32
C LEU A 197 -4.54 5.30 33.66
N CYS A 198 -5.09 6.42 33.16
CA CYS A 198 -4.29 7.49 32.54
C CYS A 198 -3.26 8.13 33.48
N GLY A 199 -3.48 8.09 34.80
CA GLY A 199 -2.53 8.60 35.81
C GLY A 199 -1.35 7.66 36.10
N LEU A 200 -1.44 6.38 35.73
CA LEU A 200 -0.42 5.36 35.97
C LEU A 200 0.55 5.19 34.80
N VAL A 201 0.14 5.57 33.59
CA VAL A 201 0.95 5.46 32.37
C VAL A 201 1.80 6.71 32.21
N LYS A 202 3.11 6.63 32.51
CA LYS A 202 4.02 7.80 32.42
C LYS A 202 4.28 8.26 30.98
N THR A 203 4.33 7.32 30.03
CA THR A 203 4.58 7.59 28.61
C THR A 203 3.85 6.56 27.75
N ILE A 204 3.21 7.01 26.68
CA ILE A 204 2.61 6.15 25.65
C ILE A 204 3.47 6.25 24.39
N LYS A 205 3.93 5.09 23.91
CA LYS A 205 4.59 4.99 22.60
C LYS A 205 3.52 4.74 21.56
N ALA A 206 3.36 5.67 20.62
CA ALA A 206 2.44 5.52 19.50
C ALA A 206 3.22 5.51 18.20
N ASN A 207 2.82 4.62 17.28
CA ASN A 207 3.30 4.64 15.91
C ASN A 207 2.38 5.56 15.09
N ILE A 208 2.93 6.63 14.53
CA ILE A 208 2.19 7.54 13.66
C ILE A 208 2.61 7.29 12.22
N HIS A 209 1.66 7.33 11.29
CA HIS A 209 1.97 7.24 9.87
C HIS A 209 2.77 8.48 9.43
N ALA A 210 4.08 8.32 9.29
CA ALA A 210 4.98 9.34 8.77
C ALA A 210 4.73 9.56 7.28
N ALA A 211 4.54 8.46 6.54
CA ALA A 211 4.30 8.47 5.11
C ALA A 211 3.62 7.19 4.62
N LYS A 212 2.84 7.28 3.55
CA LYS A 212 2.28 6.12 2.82
C LYS A 212 2.50 6.32 1.33
N GLY A 213 2.89 5.25 0.63
CA GLY A 213 3.06 5.29 -0.82
C GLY A 213 3.49 3.95 -1.43
N LEU A 214 3.74 3.97 -2.74
CA LEU A 214 4.31 2.83 -3.46
C LEU A 214 5.81 3.00 -3.56
N PHE A 215 6.55 2.00 -3.09
CA PHE A 215 7.97 1.86 -3.30
C PHE A 215 8.21 0.86 -4.43
N MET A 216 8.98 1.25 -5.44
CA MET A 216 9.32 0.42 -6.59
C MET A 216 10.83 0.30 -6.68
N MET A 217 11.33 -0.92 -6.87
CA MET A 217 12.74 -1.23 -7.03
C MET A 217 12.91 -1.97 -8.35
N PHE A 218 13.79 -1.43 -9.20
CA PHE A 218 14.11 -1.95 -10.52
C PHE A 218 15.58 -2.33 -10.57
N SER A 219 15.91 -3.55 -10.98
CA SER A 219 17.30 -3.97 -11.18
C SER A 219 17.87 -3.38 -12.48
N LEU A 220 18.94 -2.62 -12.36
CA LEU A 220 19.69 -2.11 -13.50
C LEU A 220 20.73 -3.15 -13.96
N GLN A 221 21.08 -3.09 -15.24
CA GLN A 221 22.08 -3.99 -15.83
C GLN A 221 23.51 -3.67 -15.41
N LYS A 222 23.79 -2.39 -15.13
CA LYS A 222 25.10 -1.88 -14.71
C LYS A 222 24.98 -1.22 -13.34
N GLU A 223 26.00 -1.45 -12.52
CA GLU A 223 26.12 -0.80 -11.22
C GLU A 223 26.52 0.67 -11.38
N ILE A 224 25.92 1.51 -10.55
CA ILE A 224 26.11 2.95 -10.58
C ILE A 224 27.19 3.32 -9.58
N ASN A 225 28.19 4.06 -10.08
CA ASN A 225 29.21 4.63 -9.22
C ASN A 225 28.72 5.95 -8.61
N GLY A 226 28.27 5.88 -7.36
CA GLY A 226 27.71 7.01 -6.61
C GLY A 226 26.20 6.92 -6.43
N LYS A 227 25.62 7.96 -5.85
CA LYS A 227 24.20 8.08 -5.54
C LYS A 227 23.60 9.29 -6.24
N ILE A 228 22.54 9.07 -7.00
CA ILE A 228 21.75 10.14 -7.62
C ILE A 228 20.35 10.15 -7.02
N LEU A 229 19.94 11.29 -6.49
CA LEU A 229 18.64 11.51 -5.88
C LEU A 229 17.86 12.56 -6.69
N ILE A 230 16.68 12.18 -7.15
CA ILE A 230 15.72 13.05 -7.84
C ILE A 230 14.51 13.24 -6.93
N MET A 231 14.18 14.50 -6.64
CA MET A 231 13.05 14.83 -5.77
C MET A 231 12.12 15.83 -6.42
N PRO A 232 10.81 15.79 -6.12
CA PRO A 232 9.87 16.77 -6.65
C PRO A 232 10.16 18.15 -6.05
N ASN A 233 9.93 19.20 -6.86
CA ASN A 233 10.05 20.57 -6.40
C ASN A 233 8.99 20.89 -5.34
N GLY A 234 9.44 21.37 -4.19
CA GLY A 234 8.57 21.72 -3.06
C GLY A 234 9.36 21.98 -1.79
N LYS A 235 8.65 22.09 -0.66
CA LYS A 235 9.26 22.05 0.67
C LYS A 235 9.70 20.61 0.91
N ILE A 236 11.01 20.35 0.86
CA ILE A 236 11.58 19.10 1.34
C ILE A 236 12.05 19.35 2.77
N PHE A 237 11.52 18.52 3.66
CA PHE A 237 11.89 18.39 5.06
C PHE A 237 13.28 17.73 5.18
N ASN A 238 14.04 18.23 6.15
CA ASN A 238 15.36 17.80 6.63
C ASN A 238 16.58 17.91 5.68
N LYS A 239 17.34 19.01 5.80
CA LYS A 239 18.61 19.26 5.09
C LYS A 239 19.69 18.19 5.36
N ASP A 240 19.58 17.47 6.47
CA ASP A 240 20.58 16.49 6.89
C ASP A 240 20.69 15.28 5.94
N ARG A 241 19.63 14.97 5.17
CA ARG A 241 19.64 13.80 4.26
C ARG A 241 20.43 13.99 2.98
N THR A 242 20.57 15.23 2.55
CA THR A 242 21.36 15.59 1.36
C THR A 242 22.73 16.14 1.74
N LYS A 243 23.17 15.98 3.00
CA LYS A 243 24.38 16.63 3.52
C LYS A 243 25.65 16.27 2.72
N ASN A 244 25.69 15.06 2.18
CA ASN A 244 26.81 14.56 1.37
C ASN A 244 26.51 14.59 -0.14
N LEU A 245 25.39 15.20 -0.56
CA LEU A 245 24.98 15.26 -1.97
C LEU A 245 24.96 16.72 -2.44
N HIS A 246 25.55 16.95 -3.62
CA HIS A 246 25.57 18.26 -4.24
C HIS A 246 24.39 18.41 -5.19
N LYS A 247 23.69 19.55 -5.10
CA LYS A 247 22.63 19.87 -6.04
C LYS A 247 23.24 20.07 -7.44
N VAL A 248 22.72 19.36 -8.43
CA VAL A 248 23.16 19.47 -9.81
C VAL A 248 22.07 20.12 -10.65
N GLN A 249 22.48 21.05 -11.51
CA GLN A 249 21.59 21.72 -12.44
C GLN A 249 21.64 21.01 -13.78
N ILE A 250 20.48 20.52 -14.25
CA ILE A 250 20.38 19.82 -15.53
C ILE A 250 20.06 20.82 -16.64
N GLY A 251 20.54 20.58 -17.87
CA GLY A 251 20.34 21.46 -19.02
C GLY A 251 18.90 21.58 -19.54
N THR A 252 17.94 20.84 -18.97
CA THR A 252 16.54 20.80 -19.40
C THR A 252 15.64 21.65 -18.48
N PRO A 253 15.18 22.86 -18.90
CA PRO A 253 14.44 23.77 -18.04
C PRO A 253 13.12 23.19 -17.54
N GLU A 254 12.43 22.41 -18.37
CA GLU A 254 11.17 21.77 -18.02
C GLU A 254 11.31 20.76 -16.88
N PHE A 255 12.35 19.94 -16.91
CA PHE A 255 12.67 19.00 -15.84
C PHE A 255 12.95 19.73 -14.53
N ASN A 256 13.79 20.78 -14.57
CA ASN A 256 14.15 21.59 -13.40
C ASN A 256 12.96 22.33 -12.79
N LYS A 257 11.87 22.56 -13.53
CA LYS A 257 10.61 23.11 -12.99
C LYS A 257 9.88 22.10 -12.11
N LEU A 258 10.02 20.81 -12.39
CA LEU A 258 9.31 19.75 -11.66
C LEU A 258 10.18 19.05 -10.61
N PHE A 259 11.50 18.97 -10.84
CA PHE A 259 12.40 18.15 -10.03
C PHE A 259 13.69 18.89 -9.64
N ARG A 260 14.31 18.40 -8.56
CA ARG A 260 15.68 18.73 -8.14
C ARG A 260 16.52 17.47 -8.18
N VAL A 261 17.76 17.60 -8.65
CA VAL A 261 18.73 16.51 -8.69
C VAL A 261 19.84 16.79 -7.70
N TYR A 262 20.22 15.76 -6.94
CA TYR A 262 21.36 15.75 -6.04
C TYR A 262 22.23 14.55 -6.37
N SER A 263 23.55 14.71 -6.33
CA SER A 263 24.48 13.60 -6.52
C SER A 263 25.79 13.82 -5.75
N ASP A 264 26.47 12.74 -5.39
CA ASP A 264 27.87 12.74 -4.95
C ASP A 264 28.85 12.61 -6.13
N ASN A 265 28.41 12.06 -7.27
CA ASN A 265 29.18 11.90 -8.49
C ASN A 265 28.47 12.59 -9.68
N GLN A 266 29.06 13.66 -10.22
CA GLN A 266 28.47 14.40 -11.33
C GLN A 266 28.62 13.68 -12.69
N GLU A 267 29.62 12.82 -12.84
CA GLU A 267 29.85 12.09 -14.09
C GLU A 267 28.76 11.03 -14.31
N ALA A 268 28.42 10.28 -13.24
CA ALA A 268 27.37 9.26 -13.26
C ALA A 268 25.99 9.80 -13.69
N ILE A 269 25.74 11.11 -13.50
CA ILE A 269 24.49 11.75 -13.92
C ILE A 269 24.32 11.73 -15.43
N LYS A 270 25.41 11.93 -16.19
CA LYS A 270 25.35 12.01 -17.65
C LYS A 270 24.93 10.68 -18.27
N ASP A 271 25.34 9.58 -17.65
CA ASP A 271 25.06 8.23 -18.13
C ASP A 271 23.62 7.80 -17.80
N LEU A 272 23.04 8.30 -16.71
CA LEU A 272 21.73 7.87 -16.19
C LEU A 272 20.57 8.80 -16.51
N LEU A 273 20.77 10.12 -16.44
CA LEU A 273 19.75 11.11 -16.78
C LEU A 273 19.75 11.37 -18.28
N THR A 274 19.49 10.33 -19.06
CA THR A 274 19.30 10.45 -20.50
C THR A 274 18.09 11.34 -20.80
N PRO A 275 18.07 12.04 -21.96
CA PRO A 275 16.91 12.80 -22.37
C PRO A 275 15.60 11.98 -22.36
N ASP A 276 15.69 10.70 -22.71
CA ASP A 276 14.55 9.79 -22.73
C ASP A 276 14.01 9.51 -21.32
N PHE A 277 14.89 9.18 -20.36
CA PHE A 277 14.50 8.98 -18.96
C PHE A 277 13.83 10.24 -18.39
N MET A 278 14.44 11.40 -18.61
CA MET A 278 13.91 12.68 -18.11
C MET A 278 12.55 13.02 -18.71
N GLN A 279 12.37 12.81 -20.02
CA GLN A 279 11.09 13.03 -20.69
C GLN A 279 10.00 12.10 -20.16
N HIS A 280 10.32 10.82 -19.96
CA HIS A 280 9.40 9.86 -19.35
C HIS A 280 9.00 10.28 -17.93
N LEU A 281 9.95 10.68 -17.09
CA LEU A 281 9.65 11.11 -15.72
C LEU A 281 8.76 12.37 -15.70
N VAL A 282 9.04 13.34 -16.56
CA VAL A 282 8.21 14.55 -16.74
C VAL A 282 6.81 14.20 -17.21
N TYR A 283 6.68 13.29 -18.18
CA TYR A 283 5.39 12.81 -18.68
C TYR A 283 4.55 12.19 -17.56
N ILE A 284 5.15 11.30 -16.76
CA ILE A 284 4.47 10.63 -15.64
C ILE A 284 3.99 11.66 -14.61
N ALA A 285 4.85 12.60 -14.22
CA ALA A 285 4.52 13.64 -13.26
C ALA A 285 3.35 14.53 -13.72
N LYS A 286 3.30 14.86 -15.02
CA LYS A 286 2.20 15.64 -15.61
C LYS A 286 0.91 14.85 -15.73
N LYS A 287 0.99 13.60 -16.20
CA LYS A 287 -0.17 12.72 -16.41
C LYS A 287 -0.88 12.39 -15.10
N TYR A 288 -0.11 12.15 -14.04
CA TYR A 288 -0.61 11.80 -12.72
C TYR A 288 -0.42 12.96 -11.74
N SER A 289 -1.06 14.09 -12.05
CA SER A 289 -0.97 15.29 -11.22
C SER A 289 -1.40 15.02 -9.78
N GLY A 290 -0.64 15.58 -8.83
CA GLY A 290 -0.84 15.34 -7.40
C GLY A 290 -0.11 14.12 -6.83
N LEU A 291 0.60 13.35 -7.67
CA LEU A 291 1.62 12.41 -7.19
C LEU A 291 2.94 13.14 -6.92
N LYS A 292 3.55 12.84 -5.78
CA LYS A 292 4.94 13.17 -5.48
C LYS A 292 5.78 11.96 -5.86
N ILE A 293 6.72 12.14 -6.79
CA ILE A 293 7.57 11.08 -7.31
C ILE A 293 9.01 11.44 -6.94
N SER A 294 9.67 10.55 -6.21
CA SER A 294 11.08 10.65 -5.86
C SER A 294 11.81 9.43 -6.40
N CYS A 295 13.01 9.60 -6.95
CA CYS A 295 13.83 8.51 -7.47
C CYS A 295 15.21 8.54 -6.83
N SER A 296 15.77 7.37 -6.55
CA SER A 296 17.11 7.20 -5.99
C SER A 296 17.82 6.08 -6.74
N PHE A 297 18.93 6.43 -7.34
CA PHE A 297 19.84 5.53 -8.03
C PHE A 297 20.97 5.21 -7.06
N GLU A 298 21.09 3.94 -6.67
CA GLU A 298 22.11 3.47 -5.73
C GLU A 298 22.49 2.02 -6.05
N GLY A 299 23.79 1.77 -6.26
CA GLY A 299 24.31 0.46 -6.65
C GLY A 299 23.69 0.00 -7.97
N LYS A 300 23.10 -1.19 -7.98
CA LYS A 300 22.44 -1.77 -9.17
C LYS A 300 20.94 -1.50 -9.26
N TYR A 301 20.40 -0.52 -8.53
CA TYR A 301 18.96 -0.33 -8.44
C TYR A 301 18.53 1.10 -8.75
N LEU A 302 17.46 1.21 -9.54
CA LEU A 302 16.61 2.38 -9.57
C LEU A 302 15.48 2.15 -8.55
N ASN A 303 15.44 2.99 -7.53
CA ASN A 303 14.42 3.00 -6.51
C ASN A 303 13.49 4.19 -6.72
N VAL A 304 12.19 3.98 -6.74
CA VAL A 304 11.18 5.01 -6.95
C VAL A 304 10.19 4.97 -5.81
N PHE A 305 9.92 6.13 -5.21
CA PHE A 305 8.87 6.27 -4.22
C PHE A 305 7.80 7.24 -4.70
N ILE A 306 6.55 6.81 -4.61
CA ILE A 306 5.39 7.53 -5.11
C ILE A 306 4.41 7.74 -3.97
N GLN A 307 4.01 8.99 -3.74
CA GLN A 307 3.00 9.34 -2.75
C GLN A 307 1.88 10.14 -3.38
N GLY A 308 0.64 9.91 -2.93
CA GLY A 308 -0.49 10.75 -3.33
C GLY A 308 -1.84 10.11 -3.06
N LYS A 309 -2.90 10.91 -3.18
CA LYS A 309 -4.28 10.47 -2.91
C LYS A 309 -4.74 9.35 -3.83
N LEU A 310 -4.23 9.30 -5.07
CA LEU A 310 -4.53 8.24 -6.04
C LEU A 310 -4.11 6.85 -5.55
N LEU A 311 -3.23 6.75 -4.55
CA LEU A 311 -2.72 5.49 -4.00
C LEU A 311 -3.47 5.02 -2.74
N LYS A 312 -4.49 5.75 -2.27
CA LYS A 312 -5.14 5.48 -0.97
C LYS A 312 -5.67 4.05 -0.86
N ASN A 313 -6.14 3.47 -1.97
CA ASN A 313 -6.68 2.12 -2.09
C ASN A 313 -6.00 1.30 -3.19
N TRP A 314 -4.71 1.56 -3.44
CA TRP A 314 -3.94 0.77 -4.39
C TRP A 314 -3.97 -0.70 -3.99
N CYS A 315 -4.19 -1.59 -4.96
CA CYS A 315 -4.28 -3.03 -4.76
C CYS A 315 -5.25 -3.49 -3.65
N LYS A 316 -6.30 -2.71 -3.34
CA LYS A 316 -7.26 -3.02 -2.28
C LYS A 316 -8.63 -3.41 -2.80
N VAL A 317 -9.17 -4.54 -2.33
CA VAL A 317 -10.57 -4.93 -2.54
C VAL A 317 -11.37 -4.62 -1.27
N SER A 318 -12.65 -4.32 -1.43
CA SER A 318 -13.56 -4.14 -0.29
C SER A 318 -14.79 -5.00 -0.47
N VAL A 319 -15.26 -5.63 0.60
CA VAL A 319 -16.54 -6.37 0.55
C VAL A 319 -17.72 -5.47 0.21
N TRP A 320 -17.64 -4.20 0.61
CA TRP A 320 -18.71 -3.21 0.45
C TRP A 320 -18.83 -2.62 -0.96
N GLN A 321 -17.93 -2.98 -1.88
CA GLN A 321 -17.92 -2.49 -3.25
C GLN A 321 -17.89 -3.66 -4.22
N SER A 322 -18.50 -3.48 -5.39
CA SER A 322 -18.32 -4.42 -6.49
C SER A 322 -16.84 -4.54 -6.84
N ILE A 323 -16.42 -5.77 -7.14
CA ILE A 323 -15.08 -6.09 -7.63
C ILE A 323 -14.91 -5.66 -9.08
N ASP A 324 -16.00 -5.49 -9.84
CA ASP A 324 -15.94 -5.01 -11.21
C ASP A 324 -15.64 -3.51 -11.28
N ARG A 325 -14.35 -3.17 -11.21
CA ARG A 325 -13.86 -1.78 -11.15
C ARG A 325 -12.90 -1.48 -12.29
N LEU A 326 -13.32 -1.78 -13.52
CA LEU A 326 -12.50 -1.59 -14.73
C LEU A 326 -11.74 -0.25 -14.78
N LYS A 327 -12.41 0.87 -14.51
CA LYS A 327 -11.78 2.20 -14.53
C LYS A 327 -10.67 2.36 -13.49
N GLU A 328 -10.83 1.75 -12.31
CA GLU A 328 -9.83 1.79 -11.26
C GLU A 328 -8.64 0.91 -11.64
N TYR A 329 -8.89 -0.30 -12.12
CA TYR A 329 -7.84 -1.19 -12.61
C TYR A 329 -7.08 -0.60 -13.80
N GLN A 330 -7.74 0.11 -14.72
CA GLN A 330 -7.07 0.85 -15.79
C GLN A 330 -6.11 1.91 -15.26
N LYS A 331 -6.48 2.65 -14.21
CA LYS A 331 -5.58 3.63 -13.59
C LYS A 331 -4.39 2.94 -12.95
N GLN A 332 -4.62 1.84 -12.24
CA GLN A 332 -3.55 1.13 -11.55
C GLN A 332 -2.57 0.50 -12.55
N ILE A 333 -3.08 -0.26 -13.52
CA ILE A 333 -2.24 -0.87 -14.56
C ILE A 333 -1.57 0.19 -15.44
N GLY A 334 -2.25 1.29 -15.74
CA GLY A 334 -1.67 2.40 -16.48
C GLY A 334 -0.53 3.09 -15.73
N LEU A 335 -0.65 3.26 -14.40
CA LEU A 335 0.42 3.80 -13.57
C LEU A 335 1.61 2.83 -13.54
N THR A 336 1.36 1.55 -13.27
CA THR A 336 2.41 0.51 -13.25
C THR A 336 3.15 0.46 -14.59
N ALA A 337 2.42 0.40 -15.71
CA ALA A 337 3.01 0.40 -17.05
C ALA A 337 3.90 1.63 -17.31
N SER A 338 3.49 2.82 -16.86
CA SER A 338 4.29 4.03 -17.01
C SER A 338 5.60 3.99 -16.22
N PHE A 339 5.63 3.36 -15.04
CA PHE A 339 6.87 3.17 -14.29
C PHE A 339 7.74 2.04 -14.84
N LEU A 340 7.13 0.99 -15.43
CA LEU A 340 7.88 -0.01 -16.19
C LEU A 340 8.59 0.62 -17.39
N SER A 341 7.92 1.49 -18.15
CA SER A 341 8.56 2.20 -19.26
C SER A 341 9.66 3.17 -18.78
N LEU A 342 9.51 3.77 -17.60
CA LEU A 342 10.56 4.60 -17.00
C LEU A 342 11.81 3.77 -16.67
N ALA A 343 11.63 2.56 -16.13
CA ALA A 343 12.72 1.65 -15.84
C ALA A 343 13.41 1.14 -17.11
N ASP A 344 12.64 0.93 -18.19
CA ASP A 344 13.21 0.62 -19.51
C ASP A 344 14.03 1.79 -20.08
N ALA A 345 13.57 3.04 -19.92
CA ALA A 345 14.30 4.23 -20.34
C ALA A 345 15.58 4.51 -19.52
N ALA A 346 15.67 3.90 -18.32
CA ALA A 346 16.87 3.93 -17.48
C ALA A 346 17.92 2.89 -17.90
N LYS A 347 17.67 2.09 -18.95
CA LYS A 347 18.69 1.20 -19.52
C LYS A 347 19.82 2.03 -20.08
N PHE A 348 21.04 1.66 -19.71
CA PHE A 348 22.22 2.19 -20.38
C PHE A 348 22.12 1.81 -21.86
N PRO A 349 22.44 2.72 -22.79
CA PRO A 349 22.60 2.31 -24.18
C PRO A 349 23.60 1.16 -24.19
N ASP A 350 23.21 0.02 -24.79
CA ASP A 350 24.13 -1.09 -25.02
C ASP A 350 25.40 -0.48 -25.62
N GLU A 351 26.56 -0.77 -25.00
CA GLU A 351 27.83 -0.52 -25.68
C GLU A 351 27.67 -1.16 -27.05
N ALA A 352 27.65 -0.30 -28.08
CA ALA A 352 27.42 -0.71 -29.45
C ALA A 352 28.27 -1.95 -29.72
N ALA A 353 27.63 -2.98 -30.27
CA ALA A 353 28.31 -4.15 -30.82
C ALA A 353 29.61 -3.69 -31.51
N GLY A 354 30.73 -3.92 -30.82
CA GLY A 354 32.08 -3.71 -31.32
C GLY A 354 32.52 -4.93 -32.10
#